data_AF-A0AAN4ZLB9-F1
#
_entry.id   AF-A0AAN4ZLB9-F1
#
_cell.length_a   1.000
_cell.length_b   1.000
_cell.length_c   1.000
_cell.angle_alpha   90.00
_cell.angle_beta   90.00
_cell.angle_gamma   90.00
#
_symmetry.space_group_name_H-M   'P 1'
#
loop_
_entity.id
_entity.type
_entity.pdbx_description
1 polymer ?
#
loop_
_entity_poly.entity_id
_entity_poly.type
_entity_poly.pdbx_seq_one_letter_code
_entity_poly.pdbx_strand_id
1 'polypeptide(L)'
;FKLASVKDRMLLSPRIVITVTVSFRLHCHWSQLSALLKVINISLYSMSVYGHTPGESLECMSLAIELRKEESVDATTGETVLRVGFKLGGGIDQDPARAPYQYPDNGIYVTYIEPDSPADRAGLRRHDKILRVNGNDFTMVTHDRAVKFIKRDDVLNMLVHRWGLPEIR
;
A
#
# COMPACT_ATOMS: atom_id res chain seq x y z
N PHE A 1 26.22 4.91 -17.31
CA PHE A 1 25.66 3.74 -16.62
C PHE A 1 26.78 2.96 -15.94
N LYS A 2 26.82 2.96 -14.61
CA LYS A 2 27.67 2.08 -13.81
C LYS A 2 26.93 1.86 -12.49
N LEU A 3 26.43 0.65 -12.26
CA LEU A 3 25.86 0.27 -10.98
C LEU A 3 27.00 0.18 -9.96
N ALA A 4 26.92 0.98 -8.90
CA ALA A 4 27.78 0.80 -7.74
C ALA A 4 27.17 -0.25 -6.81
N SER A 5 28.01 -1.20 -6.44
CA SER A 5 27.76 -2.34 -5.55
C SER A 5 27.15 -1.93 -4.22
N VAL A 6 26.01 -2.55 -3.89
CA VAL A 6 25.45 -2.58 -2.53
C VAL A 6 26.30 -3.56 -1.73
N LYS A 7 27.06 -3.05 -0.74
CA LYS A 7 27.68 -3.88 0.27
C LYS A 7 26.67 -4.06 1.39
N ASP A 8 26.06 -5.25 1.42
CA ASP A 8 25.24 -5.69 2.53
C ASP A 8 26.07 -5.74 3.82
N ARG A 9 25.57 -5.07 4.86
CA ARG A 9 25.88 -5.42 6.23
C ARG A 9 24.56 -5.46 6.99
N MET A 10 24.05 -6.68 7.14
CA MET A 10 22.93 -7.01 8.03
C MET A 10 23.17 -6.42 9.41
N LEU A 11 22.31 -5.50 9.83
CA LEU A 11 22.00 -5.30 11.25
C LEU A 11 20.48 -5.17 11.39
N LEU A 12 19.96 -5.95 12.32
CA LEU A 12 18.57 -6.25 12.60
C LEU A 12 17.75 -5.00 12.95
N SER A 13 16.80 -4.62 12.07
CA SER A 13 15.55 -3.93 12.43
C SER A 13 14.58 -4.00 11.23
N PRO A 14 13.25 -4.08 11.41
CA PRO A 14 12.30 -4.22 10.29
C PRO A 14 11.98 -2.90 9.60
N ARG A 15 12.77 -1.84 9.81
CA ARG A 15 12.56 -0.53 9.18
C ARG A 15 13.51 -0.37 8.01
N ILE A 16 13.06 -0.80 6.83
CA ILE A 16 13.73 -0.46 5.58
C ILE A 16 13.35 0.99 5.24
N VAL A 17 14.17 1.94 5.66
CA VAL A 17 14.06 3.34 5.22
C VAL A 17 14.85 3.47 3.92
N ILE A 18 14.16 3.44 2.77
CA ILE A 18 14.80 3.70 1.47
C ILE A 18 14.82 5.22 1.23
N THR A 19 15.95 5.86 1.49
CA THR A 19 16.16 7.26 1.10
C THR A 19 16.58 7.31 -0.37
N VAL A 20 15.64 7.57 -1.28
CA VAL A 20 15.97 7.79 -2.70
C VAL A 20 16.30 9.27 -2.89
N THR A 21 17.59 9.61 -2.94
CA THR A 21 18.02 10.96 -3.30
C THR A 21 18.07 11.07 -4.82
N VAL A 22 17.06 11.69 -5.43
CA VAL A 22 17.09 12.01 -6.87
C VAL A 22 17.86 13.32 -7.06
N SER A 23 19.17 13.23 -7.27
CA SER A 23 20.01 14.42 -7.52
C SER A 23 19.90 14.81 -8.99
N PHE A 24 19.07 15.80 -9.31
CA PHE A 24 19.10 16.43 -10.63
C PHE A 24 20.38 17.28 -10.75
N ARG A 25 21.31 16.85 -11.60
CA ARG A 25 22.48 17.67 -11.96
C ARG A 25 22.09 18.66 -13.05
N LEU A 26 21.32 19.69 -12.68
CA LEU A 26 21.10 20.85 -13.55
C LEU A 26 22.41 21.64 -13.64
N HIS A 27 23.13 21.48 -14.74
CA HIS A 27 24.13 22.48 -15.16
C HIS A 27 23.36 23.69 -15.68
N CYS A 28 22.95 24.58 -14.79
CA CYS A 28 22.54 25.92 -15.16
C CYS A 28 22.87 26.90 -14.02
N HIS A 29 23.49 28.00 -14.43
CA HIS A 29 24.10 29.03 -13.59
C HIS A 29 23.06 29.68 -12.65
N TRP A 30 23.22 29.47 -11.34
CA TRP A 30 22.25 29.75 -10.27
C TRP A 30 22.11 31.24 -9.86
N SER A 31 22.31 32.19 -10.78
CA SER A 31 22.23 33.63 -10.46
C SER A 31 21.21 34.44 -11.26
N GLN A 32 20.43 33.83 -12.17
CA GLN A 32 19.50 34.59 -13.03
C GLN A 32 18.04 34.08 -13.11
N LEU A 33 17.66 33.02 -12.37
CA LEU A 33 16.31 32.43 -12.47
C LEU A 33 15.35 32.78 -11.33
N SER A 34 15.67 33.75 -10.47
CA SER A 34 14.72 34.24 -9.46
C SER A 34 13.78 35.35 -9.98
N ALA A 35 13.97 35.85 -11.22
CA ALA A 35 13.22 36.99 -11.74
C ALA A 35 12.20 36.65 -12.86
N LEU A 36 12.18 35.44 -13.41
CA LEU A 36 11.33 35.07 -14.55
C LEU A 36 10.09 34.22 -14.19
N LEU A 37 9.86 33.93 -12.92
CA LEU A 37 8.68 33.18 -12.45
C LEU A 37 7.53 34.08 -11.94
N LYS A 38 7.63 35.41 -12.05
CA LYS A 38 6.55 36.34 -11.67
C LYS A 38 5.63 36.78 -12.82
N VAL A 39 5.82 36.28 -14.05
CA VAL A 39 5.07 36.76 -15.23
C VAL A 39 4.20 35.68 -15.88
N ILE A 40 4.25 34.43 -15.40
CA ILE A 40 3.46 33.36 -16.00
C ILE A 40 2.55 32.80 -14.91
N ASN A 41 1.28 33.19 -15.00
CA ASN A 41 0.17 32.67 -14.17
C ASN A 41 -0.17 31.23 -14.60
N ILE A 42 0.85 30.37 -14.71
CA ILE A 42 0.66 28.93 -14.77
C ILE A 42 0.62 28.53 -13.31
N SER A 43 -0.60 28.27 -12.84
CA SER A 43 -0.81 27.40 -11.69
C SER A 43 -0.04 26.11 -12.01
N LEU A 44 1.19 26.01 -11.52
CA LEU A 44 1.97 24.79 -11.51
C LEU A 44 1.16 23.86 -10.63
N TYR A 45 0.25 23.13 -11.26
CA TYR A 45 -0.45 22.02 -10.66
C TYR A 45 0.66 21.05 -10.30
N SER A 46 1.14 21.16 -9.06
CA SER A 46 2.03 20.22 -8.42
C SER A 46 1.27 18.90 -8.36
N MET A 47 1.30 18.16 -9.46
CA MET A 47 0.89 16.77 -9.47
C MET A 47 2.01 15.98 -8.81
N SER A 48 2.12 16.15 -7.50
CA SER A 48 2.88 15.24 -6.66
C SER A 48 2.28 13.86 -6.85
N VAL A 49 3.07 12.93 -7.36
CA VAL A 49 2.81 11.50 -7.26
C VAL A 49 2.64 11.22 -5.75
N TYR A 50 1.39 11.02 -5.31
CA TYR A 50 0.95 10.82 -3.92
C TYR A 50 0.85 12.03 -2.97
N GLY A 51 0.81 13.28 -3.42
CA GLY A 51 0.52 14.40 -2.51
C GLY A 51 1.69 14.96 -1.69
N HIS A 52 2.94 14.53 -1.92
CA HIS A 52 4.08 14.89 -1.07
C HIS A 52 4.85 16.14 -1.52
N THR A 53 5.31 16.93 -0.54
CA THR A 53 6.20 18.08 -0.75
C THR A 53 7.65 17.62 -0.87
N PRO A 54 8.41 18.06 -1.89
CA PRO A 54 9.84 17.78 -1.98
C PRO A 54 10.60 18.29 -0.73
N GLY A 55 11.41 17.42 -0.12
CA GLY A 55 12.19 17.74 1.10
C GLY A 55 11.57 17.21 2.40
N GLU A 56 10.31 16.78 2.36
CA GLU A 56 9.70 16.04 3.47
C GLU A 56 10.07 14.55 3.40
N SER A 57 10.27 13.93 4.56
CA SER A 57 10.48 12.49 4.65
C SER A 57 9.23 11.75 4.16
N LEU A 58 9.40 10.92 3.14
CA LEU A 58 8.37 9.99 2.69
C LEU A 58 8.21 8.88 3.73
N GLU A 59 7.14 8.92 4.50
CA GLU A 59 6.74 7.81 5.37
C GLU A 59 5.98 6.75 4.58
N CYS A 60 6.71 5.82 3.97
CA CYS A 60 6.10 4.60 3.46
C CYS A 60 5.78 3.67 4.65
N MET A 61 4.64 3.90 5.31
CA MET A 61 4.16 3.02 6.38
C MET A 61 3.59 1.74 5.79
N SER A 62 4.48 0.87 5.32
CA SER A 62 4.15 -0.48 4.91
C SER A 62 4.24 -1.41 6.13
N LEU A 63 3.13 -2.05 6.49
CA LEU A 63 3.03 -3.00 7.59
C LEU A 63 3.02 -4.42 7.03
N ALA A 64 3.87 -5.28 7.59
CA ALA A 64 3.82 -6.71 7.33
C ALA A 64 2.82 -7.36 8.29
N ILE A 65 1.88 -8.13 7.74
CA ILE A 65 0.86 -8.86 8.48
C ILE A 65 0.91 -10.32 8.04
N GLU A 66 1.05 -11.24 9.00
CA GLU A 66 0.81 -12.67 8.77
C GLU A 66 -0.60 -13.00 9.26
N LEU A 67 -1.46 -13.46 8.37
CA LEU A 67 -2.83 -13.88 8.68
C LEU A 67 -2.96 -15.38 8.40
N ARG A 68 -3.27 -16.15 9.44
CA ARG A 68 -3.59 -17.58 9.35
C ARG A 68 -5.11 -17.76 9.36
N LYS A 69 -5.66 -18.37 8.32
CA LYS A 69 -7.09 -18.67 8.25
C LYS A 69 -7.52 -19.65 9.34
N GLU A 70 -8.79 -19.60 9.67
CA GLU A 70 -9.41 -20.47 10.66
C GLU A 70 -10.46 -21.34 9.98
N GLU A 71 -10.52 -22.61 10.36
CA GLU A 71 -11.57 -23.51 9.92
C GLU A 71 -12.90 -23.12 10.55
N SER A 72 -13.96 -23.11 9.74
CA SER A 72 -15.32 -22.85 10.19
C SER A 72 -16.24 -23.82 9.48
N VAL A 73 -17.21 -24.38 10.19
CA VAL A 73 -18.23 -25.24 9.56
C VAL A 73 -19.35 -24.35 9.04
N ASP A 74 -19.62 -24.41 7.74
CA ASP A 74 -20.76 -23.72 7.15
C ASP A 74 -22.05 -24.36 7.70
N ALA A 75 -22.87 -23.54 8.37
CA ALA A 75 -24.11 -24.00 9.00
C ALA A 75 -25.15 -24.54 7.99
N THR A 76 -25.03 -24.18 6.71
CA THR A 76 -25.97 -24.55 5.66
C THR A 76 -25.54 -25.83 4.96
N THR A 77 -24.26 -25.96 4.63
CA THR A 77 -23.74 -27.11 3.85
C THR A 77 -23.10 -28.19 4.71
N GLY A 78 -22.72 -27.87 5.96
CA GLY A 78 -21.94 -28.75 6.82
C GLY A 78 -20.48 -28.89 6.40
N GLU A 79 -20.03 -28.14 5.39
CA GLU A 79 -18.66 -28.20 4.88
C GLU A 79 -17.72 -27.38 5.76
N THR A 80 -16.48 -27.85 5.90
CA THR A 80 -15.42 -27.09 6.56
C THR A 80 -14.84 -26.09 5.56
N VAL A 81 -14.96 -24.80 5.86
CA VAL A 81 -14.44 -23.69 5.06
C VAL A 81 -13.40 -22.90 5.84
N LEU A 82 -12.34 -22.47 5.15
CA LEU A 82 -11.34 -21.59 5.74
C LEU A 82 -11.80 -20.14 5.66
N ARG A 83 -12.10 -19.54 6.82
CA ARG A 83 -12.52 -18.14 6.92
C ARG A 83 -11.33 -17.21 7.15
N VAL A 84 -11.35 -16.08 6.45
CA VAL A 84 -10.33 -15.02 6.56
C VAL A 84 -10.73 -13.89 7.50
N GLY A 85 -12.03 -13.56 7.60
CA GLY A 85 -12.52 -12.51 8.48
C GLY A 85 -12.48 -11.07 7.94
N PHE A 86 -12.32 -10.87 6.63
CA PHE A 86 -12.34 -9.53 6.03
C PHE A 86 -12.96 -9.51 4.64
N LYS A 87 -13.36 -8.32 4.18
CA LYS A 87 -13.87 -8.08 2.81
C LYS A 87 -12.93 -7.17 2.03
N LEU A 88 -12.88 -7.39 0.73
CA LEU A 88 -12.13 -6.58 -0.22
C LEU A 88 -13.03 -5.58 -0.94
N GLY A 89 -12.44 -4.51 -1.43
CA GLY A 89 -13.01 -3.59 -2.40
C GLY A 89 -11.94 -3.03 -3.32
N GLY A 90 -12.37 -2.38 -4.39
CA GLY A 90 -11.48 -1.87 -5.43
C GLY A 90 -10.99 -2.96 -6.38
N GLY A 91 -9.93 -2.64 -7.11
CA GLY A 91 -9.44 -3.41 -8.26
C GLY A 91 -9.51 -2.57 -9.54
N ILE A 92 -8.56 -2.80 -10.45
CA ILE A 92 -8.41 -2.02 -11.68
C ILE A 92 -9.58 -2.17 -12.66
N ASP A 93 -10.41 -3.19 -12.46
CA ASP A 93 -11.61 -3.56 -13.22
C ASP A 93 -12.90 -2.98 -12.61
N GLN A 94 -12.83 -2.31 -11.46
CA GLN A 94 -13.98 -1.75 -10.77
C GLN A 94 -14.08 -0.24 -11.04
N ASP A 95 -15.32 0.26 -11.11
CA ASP A 95 -15.60 1.69 -11.20
C ASP A 95 -15.48 2.34 -9.80
N PRO A 96 -14.50 3.25 -9.58
CA PRO A 96 -14.33 3.90 -8.28
C PRO A 96 -15.55 4.73 -7.85
N ALA A 97 -16.34 5.25 -8.80
CA ALA A 97 -17.53 6.03 -8.49
C ALA A 97 -18.65 5.21 -7.83
N ARG A 98 -18.59 3.87 -7.96
CA ARG A 98 -19.57 2.94 -7.37
C ARG A 98 -19.12 2.39 -6.03
N ALA A 99 -17.90 2.67 -5.59
CA ALA A 99 -17.39 2.21 -4.31
C ALA A 99 -18.12 2.93 -3.15
N PRO A 100 -18.42 2.23 -2.03
CA PRO A 100 -19.04 2.85 -0.86
C PRO A 100 -18.13 3.89 -0.18
N TYR A 101 -16.82 3.84 -0.47
CA TYR A 101 -15.82 4.78 0.03
C TYR A 101 -14.97 5.27 -1.15
N GLN A 102 -14.62 6.55 -1.13
CA GLN A 102 -13.70 7.12 -2.11
C GLN A 102 -12.26 6.81 -1.71
N TYR A 103 -11.62 5.95 -2.48
CA TYR A 103 -10.20 5.65 -2.36
C TYR A 103 -9.40 6.52 -3.34
N PRO A 104 -8.12 6.83 -3.02
CA PRO A 104 -7.30 7.71 -3.86
C PRO A 104 -6.93 7.09 -5.21
N ASP A 105 -7.06 5.76 -5.36
CA ASP A 105 -6.74 5.03 -6.57
C ASP A 105 -7.52 3.71 -6.68
N ASN A 106 -7.29 2.97 -7.77
CA ASN A 106 -7.97 1.71 -8.10
C ASN A 106 -7.32 0.47 -7.45
N GLY A 107 -6.61 0.65 -6.33
CA GLY A 107 -5.97 -0.44 -5.60
C GLY A 107 -6.96 -1.41 -4.93
N ILE A 108 -6.41 -2.42 -4.27
CA ILE A 108 -7.18 -3.37 -3.45
C ILE A 108 -7.19 -2.89 -2.00
N TYR A 109 -8.38 -2.72 -1.43
CA TYR A 109 -8.59 -2.19 -0.08
C TYR A 109 -9.40 -3.13 0.79
N VAL A 110 -9.10 -3.12 2.09
CA VAL A 110 -9.91 -3.78 3.10
C VAL A 110 -11.13 -2.91 3.42
N THR A 111 -12.32 -3.38 3.08
CA THR A 111 -13.58 -2.63 3.26
C THR A 111 -14.28 -2.94 4.58
N TYR A 112 -14.00 -4.11 5.16
CA TYR A 112 -14.60 -4.57 6.41
C TYR A 112 -13.69 -5.60 7.08
N ILE A 113 -13.63 -5.56 8.41
CA ILE A 113 -13.03 -6.57 9.28
C ILE A 113 -14.14 -7.11 10.17
N GLU A 114 -14.29 -8.43 10.21
CA GLU A 114 -15.19 -9.11 11.16
C GLU A 114 -14.53 -9.12 12.55
N PRO A 115 -15.22 -8.69 13.61
CA PRO A 115 -14.70 -8.77 14.98
C PRO A 115 -14.34 -10.20 15.37
N ASP A 116 -13.28 -10.35 16.16
CA ASP A 116 -12.80 -11.67 16.65
C ASP A 116 -12.50 -12.66 15.53
N SER A 117 -12.23 -12.17 14.33
CA SER A 117 -11.85 -12.99 13.19
C SER A 117 -10.33 -13.13 13.08
N PRO A 118 -9.83 -14.05 12.24
CA PRO A 118 -8.39 -14.16 12.00
C PRO A 118 -7.75 -12.85 11.51
N ALA A 119 -8.43 -12.08 10.67
CA ALA A 119 -7.95 -10.79 10.20
C ALA A 119 -7.84 -9.74 11.31
N ASP A 120 -8.83 -9.69 12.20
CA ASP A 120 -8.86 -8.76 13.33
C ASP A 120 -7.70 -9.05 14.30
N ARG A 121 -7.53 -10.33 14.67
CA ARG A 121 -6.42 -10.78 15.52
C ARG A 121 -5.05 -10.60 14.88
N ALA A 122 -4.95 -10.69 13.55
CA ALA A 122 -3.73 -10.39 12.81
C ALA A 122 -3.41 -8.88 12.76
N GLY A 123 -4.33 -8.02 13.24
CA GLY A 123 -4.14 -6.58 13.29
C GLY A 123 -4.40 -5.88 11.95
N LEU A 124 -5.08 -6.53 11.00
CA LEU A 124 -5.57 -5.90 9.78
C LEU A 124 -6.67 -4.91 10.13
N ARG A 125 -6.72 -3.77 9.44
CA ARG A 125 -7.70 -2.71 9.71
C ARG A 125 -8.47 -2.33 8.46
N ARG A 126 -9.67 -1.81 8.68
CA ARG A 126 -10.45 -1.18 7.61
C ARG A 126 -9.63 -0.04 6.98
N HIS A 127 -9.72 0.08 5.66
CA HIS A 127 -8.98 1.03 4.83
C HIS A 127 -7.48 0.74 4.66
N ASP A 128 -6.98 -0.40 5.15
CA ASP A 128 -5.67 -0.88 4.73
C ASP A 128 -5.68 -1.14 3.22
N LYS A 129 -4.67 -0.59 2.53
CA LYS A 129 -4.41 -0.87 1.11
C LYS A 129 -3.46 -2.06 1.01
N ILE A 130 -3.87 -3.12 0.33
CA ILE A 130 -3.04 -4.31 0.14
C ILE A 130 -2.04 -4.06 -1.00
N LEU A 131 -0.75 -4.14 -0.70
CA LEU A 131 0.33 -3.95 -1.67
C LEU A 131 0.88 -5.28 -2.18
N ARG A 132 0.93 -6.32 -1.32
CA ARG A 132 1.48 -7.63 -1.67
C ARG A 132 0.83 -8.73 -0.85
N VAL A 133 0.66 -9.92 -1.43
CA VAL A 133 0.23 -11.15 -0.71
C VAL A 133 1.05 -12.33 -1.20
N ASN A 134 1.72 -13.04 -0.29
CA ASN A 134 2.52 -14.23 -0.59
C ASN A 134 3.50 -14.01 -1.77
N GLY A 135 4.15 -12.83 -1.79
CA GLY A 135 5.09 -12.43 -2.84
C GLY A 135 4.46 -11.87 -4.13
N ASN A 136 3.14 -11.96 -4.31
CA ASN A 136 2.43 -11.43 -5.47
C ASN A 136 2.08 -9.96 -5.25
N ASP A 137 2.40 -9.10 -6.23
CA ASP A 137 2.03 -7.69 -6.23
C ASP A 137 0.51 -7.50 -6.38
N PHE A 138 -0.06 -6.63 -5.54
CA PHE A 138 -1.49 -6.30 -5.49
C PHE A 138 -1.79 -4.85 -5.91
N THR A 139 -0.78 -4.08 -6.32
CA THR A 139 -0.96 -2.67 -6.69
C THR A 139 -1.81 -2.46 -7.94
N MET A 140 -1.76 -3.39 -8.90
CA MET A 140 -2.45 -3.33 -10.20
C MET A 140 -3.17 -4.65 -10.52
N VAL A 141 -4.02 -5.11 -9.59
CA VAL A 141 -4.73 -6.39 -9.71
C VAL A 141 -6.23 -6.18 -9.85
N THR A 142 -6.89 -7.05 -10.62
CA THR A 142 -8.36 -7.05 -10.71
C THR A 142 -8.98 -7.60 -9.43
N HIS A 143 -10.19 -7.17 -9.10
CA HIS A 143 -10.93 -7.60 -7.92
C HIS A 143 -11.01 -9.13 -7.85
N ASP A 144 -11.47 -9.76 -8.93
CA ASP A 144 -11.65 -11.21 -9.01
C ASP A 144 -10.33 -11.97 -8.79
N ARG A 145 -9.23 -11.43 -9.32
CA ARG A 145 -7.91 -12.04 -9.17
C ARG A 145 -7.41 -11.91 -7.73
N ALA A 146 -7.62 -10.77 -7.09
CA ALA A 146 -7.29 -10.58 -5.68
C ALA A 146 -8.06 -11.57 -4.78
N VAL A 147 -9.37 -11.74 -5.02
CA VAL A 147 -10.20 -12.72 -4.30
C VAL A 147 -9.68 -14.14 -4.49
N LYS A 148 -9.36 -14.54 -5.73
CA LYS A 148 -8.82 -15.88 -6.02
C LYS A 148 -7.51 -16.14 -5.29
N PHE A 149 -6.59 -15.17 -5.28
CA PHE A 149 -5.31 -15.31 -4.56
C PHE A 149 -5.52 -15.47 -3.05
N ILE A 150 -6.36 -14.63 -2.45
CA ILE A 150 -6.62 -14.69 -1.00
C ILE A 150 -7.29 -16.01 -0.61
N LYS A 151 -8.15 -16.57 -1.45
CA LYS A 151 -8.80 -17.86 -1.18
C LYS A 151 -7.83 -19.05 -1.27
N ARG A 152 -6.76 -18.97 -2.05
CA ARG A 152 -5.90 -20.11 -2.38
C ARG A 152 -5.08 -20.67 -1.22
N ASP A 153 -4.45 -19.80 -0.42
CA ASP A 153 -3.44 -20.23 0.57
C ASP A 153 -3.96 -20.08 2.00
N ASP A 154 -3.66 -21.00 2.90
CA ASP A 154 -4.14 -20.99 4.30
C ASP A 154 -3.51 -19.88 5.15
N VAL A 155 -2.28 -19.50 4.81
CA VAL A 155 -1.54 -18.39 5.44
C VAL A 155 -1.29 -17.32 4.40
N LEU A 156 -1.58 -16.08 4.77
CA LEU A 156 -1.40 -14.89 3.95
C LEU A 156 -0.33 -14.01 4.58
N ASN A 157 0.82 -13.92 3.92
CA ASN A 157 1.89 -12.96 4.23
C ASN A 157 1.65 -11.69 3.42
N MET A 158 1.08 -10.69 4.09
CA MET A 158 0.57 -9.47 3.48
C MET A 158 1.50 -8.29 3.75
N LEU A 159 1.68 -7.43 2.76
CA LEU A 159 2.21 -6.08 2.94
C LEU A 159 1.08 -5.09 2.70
N VAL A 160 0.78 -4.26 3.70
CA VAL A 160 -0.32 -3.28 3.61
C VAL A 160 0.18 -1.87 3.86
N HIS A 161 -0.43 -0.88 3.21
CA HIS A 161 -0.27 0.52 3.54
C HIS A 161 -1.45 0.98 4.40
N ARG A 162 -1.15 1.65 5.52
CA ARG A 162 -2.14 2.17 6.46
C ARG A 162 -1.93 3.67 6.65
N TRP A 163 -2.96 4.46 6.41
CA TRP A 163 -2.91 5.90 6.67
C TRP A 163 -3.03 6.18 8.17
N GLY A 164 -2.13 7.01 8.74
CA GLY A 164 -2.30 7.60 10.08
C GLY A 164 -2.13 6.68 11.30
N LEU A 165 -1.07 5.86 11.36
CA LEU A 165 -0.69 5.21 12.62
C LEU A 165 -0.13 6.26 13.60
N PRO A 166 -0.60 6.33 14.86
CA PRO A 166 0.15 7.04 15.89
C PRO A 166 1.46 6.28 16.19
N GLU A 167 2.52 7.03 16.53
CA GLU A 167 3.78 6.45 16.98
C GLU A 167 3.54 5.48 18.14
N ILE A 168 4.04 4.24 18.01
CA ILE A 168 4.20 3.35 19.16
C ILE A 168 5.35 3.94 19.97
N ARG A 169 5.01 4.54 21.13
CA ARG A 169 5.97 5.01 22.13
C ARG A 169 6.63 3.83 22.84
#